data_AF-A0A259PLA9-F1
#
_entry.id   AF-A0A259PLA9-F1
#
_cell.length_a   1.000
_cell.length_b   1.000
_cell.length_c   1.000
_cell.angle_alpha   90.00
_cell.angle_beta   90.00
_cell.angle_gamma   90.00
#
_symmetry.space_group_name_H-M   'P 1'
#
loop_
_entity.id
_entity.type
_entity.pdbx_description
1 polymer ?
#
loop_
_entity_poly.entity_id
_entity_poly.type
_entity_poly.pdbx_seq_one_letter_code
_entity_poly.pdbx_strand_id
1 'polypeptide(L)'
;MTPEFFALLAALLLVVVGMARPLGRFFGWIMDGRPAWGPLARLEDGLLRLCGVRRTEMGWRAYAVALMMFSLLGTLLLYALQRLQGWLPLNPQQLGAISPDSSFNTAISFVTNTNWQDYAGETTMSNLTQMLGLAVQNFLSAASGIAVAFALIRGFARHCVHEIGNFWVDLYRITAYALLPLSLLLAVALVSQGVIQNFSADTPVTLLQATTYTAPKLDAAGKPEKDAARQAVRQTVTVARQILPMGPVASQEA
;
A
#
# COMPACT_ATOMS: atom_id res chain seq x y z
N MET A 1 -1.76 -13.81 -32.81
CA MET A 1 -1.98 -14.18 -31.39
C MET A 1 -1.85 -15.68 -31.28
N THR A 2 -1.13 -16.19 -30.29
CA THR A 2 -0.77 -17.61 -30.19
C THR A 2 -1.83 -18.38 -29.37
N PRO A 3 -1.98 -19.71 -29.53
CA PRO A 3 -2.93 -20.49 -28.73
C PRO A 3 -2.67 -20.41 -27.22
N GLU A 4 -1.42 -20.23 -26.79
CA GLU A 4 -1.02 -20.05 -25.39
C GLU A 4 -1.64 -18.78 -24.79
N PHE A 5 -1.73 -17.70 -25.59
CA PHE A 5 -2.38 -16.47 -25.15
C PHE A 5 -3.87 -16.72 -24.82
N PHE A 6 -4.59 -17.41 -25.70
CA PHE A 6 -6.01 -17.69 -25.47
C PHE A 6 -6.22 -18.66 -24.31
N ALA A 7 -5.33 -19.64 -24.13
CA ALA A 7 -5.37 -20.55 -22.99
C ALA A 7 -5.16 -19.78 -21.66
N LEU A 8 -4.17 -18.88 -21.61
CA LEU A 8 -3.91 -18.04 -20.44
C LEU A 8 -5.10 -17.13 -20.13
N LEU A 9 -5.64 -16.46 -21.15
CA LEU A 9 -6.80 -15.57 -21.01
C LEU A 9 -8.03 -16.33 -20.51
N ALA A 10 -8.31 -17.50 -21.07
CA ALA A 10 -9.44 -18.33 -20.64
C ALA A 10 -9.26 -18.80 -19.18
N ALA A 11 -8.06 -19.23 -18.80
CA ALA A 11 -7.75 -19.63 -17.43
C ALA A 11 -7.92 -18.46 -16.45
N LEU A 12 -7.39 -17.29 -16.77
CA LEU A 12 -7.55 -16.07 -15.97
C LEU A 12 -9.02 -15.73 -15.76
N LEU A 13 -9.81 -15.66 -16.84
CA LEU A 13 -11.23 -15.34 -16.77
C LEU A 13 -12.02 -16.37 -15.95
N LEU A 14 -11.71 -17.65 -16.10
CA LEU A 14 -12.37 -18.72 -15.35
C LEU A 14 -12.10 -18.57 -13.85
N VAL A 15 -10.86 -18.28 -13.46
CA VAL A 15 -10.50 -18.04 -12.05
C VAL A 15 -11.21 -16.79 -11.52
N VAL A 16 -11.19 -15.67 -12.25
CA VAL A 16 -11.82 -14.40 -11.83
C VAL A 16 -13.32 -14.57 -11.66
N VAL A 17 -14.02 -15.12 -12.64
CA VAL A 17 -15.47 -15.34 -12.59
C VAL A 17 -15.82 -16.38 -11.53
N GLY A 18 -15.02 -17.43 -11.40
CA GLY A 18 -15.17 -18.45 -10.36
C GLY A 18 -15.07 -17.87 -8.95
N MET A 19 -14.16 -16.90 -8.72
CA MET A 19 -13.97 -16.23 -7.44
C MET A 19 -14.95 -15.08 -7.18
N ALA A 20 -15.54 -14.48 -8.22
CA ALA A 20 -16.44 -13.34 -8.07
C ALA A 20 -17.67 -13.67 -7.21
N ARG A 21 -18.29 -14.84 -7.40
CA ARG A 21 -19.48 -15.25 -6.64
C ARG A 21 -19.21 -15.52 -5.16
N PRO A 22 -18.19 -16.32 -4.75
CA PRO A 22 -17.90 -16.53 -3.33
C PRO A 22 -17.48 -15.23 -2.64
N LEU A 23 -16.62 -14.42 -3.27
CA LEU A 23 -16.21 -13.13 -2.70
C LEU A 23 -17.39 -12.16 -2.59
N GLY A 24 -18.25 -12.07 -3.61
CA GLY A 24 -19.45 -11.23 -3.57
C GLY A 24 -20.40 -11.61 -2.43
N ARG A 25 -20.61 -12.91 -2.20
CA ARG A 25 -21.40 -13.39 -1.04
C ARG A 25 -20.74 -13.05 0.29
N PHE A 26 -19.42 -13.15 0.36
CA PHE A 26 -18.65 -12.82 1.55
C PHE A 26 -18.73 -11.32 1.88
N PHE A 27 -18.51 -10.43 0.91
CA PHE A 27 -18.69 -8.99 1.11
C PHE A 27 -20.14 -8.62 1.42
N GLY A 28 -21.12 -9.29 0.82
CA GLY A 28 -22.54 -9.15 1.19
C GLY A 28 -22.80 -9.52 2.66
N TRP A 29 -22.19 -10.61 3.14
CA TRP A 29 -22.26 -11.01 4.54
C TRP A 29 -21.66 -9.96 5.50
N ILE A 30 -20.52 -9.36 5.12
CA ILE A 30 -19.90 -8.25 5.87
C ILE A 30 -20.82 -7.02 5.89
N MET A 31 -21.37 -6.66 4.73
CA MET A 31 -22.24 -5.49 4.56
C MET A 31 -23.53 -5.61 5.38
N ASP A 32 -24.14 -6.81 5.43
CA ASP A 32 -25.33 -7.11 6.23
C ASP A 32 -25.07 -7.03 7.74
N GLY A 33 -23.80 -7.07 8.16
CA GLY A 33 -23.42 -6.98 9.56
C GLY A 33 -23.86 -8.16 10.42
N ARG A 34 -23.98 -9.34 9.80
CA ARG A 34 -24.28 -10.58 10.53
C ARG A 34 -23.18 -10.82 11.57
N PRO A 35 -23.53 -11.35 12.76
CA PRO A 35 -22.58 -11.42 13.86
C PRO A 35 -21.34 -12.20 13.43
N ALA A 36 -20.20 -11.52 13.49
CA ALA A 36 -18.92 -12.21 13.51
C ALA A 36 -18.94 -13.22 14.67
N TRP A 37 -18.05 -14.21 14.59
CA TRP A 37 -17.85 -15.18 15.66
C TRP A 37 -17.81 -14.45 17.02
N GLY A 38 -18.53 -14.94 18.04
CA GLY A 38 -18.79 -14.18 19.28
C GLY A 38 -17.59 -13.42 19.88
N PRO A 39 -16.37 -14.00 19.91
CA PRO A 39 -15.16 -13.28 20.32
C PRO A 39 -14.79 -12.07 19.44
N LEU A 40 -14.90 -12.19 18.12
CA LEU A 40 -14.63 -11.10 17.16
C LEU A 40 -15.64 -9.96 17.30
N ALA A 41 -16.90 -10.27 17.56
CA ALA A 41 -17.93 -9.26 17.79
C ALA A 41 -17.66 -8.45 19.08
N ARG A 42 -17.19 -9.12 20.14
CA ARG A 42 -16.77 -8.43 21.39
C ARG A 42 -15.54 -7.56 21.19
N LEU A 43 -14.59 -8.03 20.38
CA LEU A 43 -13.38 -7.26 20.05
C LEU A 43 -13.73 -6.04 19.19
N GLU A 44 -14.60 -6.20 18.20
CA GLU A 44 -15.18 -5.09 17.43
C GLU A 44 -15.84 -4.07 18.36
N ASP A 45 -16.70 -4.51 19.28
CA ASP A 45 -17.37 -3.62 20.23
C ASP A 45 -16.40 -2.88 21.14
N GLY A 46 -15.37 -3.57 21.63
CA GLY A 46 -14.32 -2.99 22.46
C GLY A 46 -13.54 -1.90 21.72
N LEU A 47 -13.09 -2.18 20.49
CA LEU A 47 -12.33 -1.24 19.69
C LEU A 47 -13.18 -0.04 19.23
N LEU A 48 -14.40 -0.28 18.76
CA LEU A 48 -15.29 0.81 18.37
C LEU A 48 -15.61 1.72 19.56
N ARG A 49 -15.85 1.15 20.75
CA ARG A 49 -16.04 1.93 21.98
C ARG A 49 -14.81 2.72 22.39
N LEU A 50 -13.62 2.12 22.30
CA LEU A 50 -12.35 2.80 22.60
C LEU A 50 -12.13 4.00 21.67
N CYS A 51 -12.50 3.86 20.40
CA CYS A 51 -12.46 4.94 19.41
C CYS A 51 -13.63 5.94 19.52
N GLY A 52 -14.52 5.78 20.51
CA GLY A 52 -15.70 6.64 20.69
C GLY A 52 -16.77 6.49 19.61
N VAL A 53 -16.70 5.43 18.79
CA VAL A 53 -17.63 5.16 17.69
C VAL A 53 -18.92 4.56 18.24
N ARG A 54 -20.02 5.26 18.02
CA ARG A 54 -21.38 4.74 18.22
C ARG A 54 -21.83 4.00 16.96
N ARG A 55 -22.47 2.84 17.12
CA ARG A 55 -23.07 2.05 16.01
C ARG A 55 -24.35 2.66 15.43
N THR A 56 -24.66 3.92 15.76
CA THR A 56 -25.80 4.64 15.18
C THR A 56 -25.62 4.75 13.68
N GLU A 57 -26.69 4.52 12.91
CA GLU A 57 -26.60 4.70 11.47
C GLU A 57 -26.39 6.19 11.12
N MET A 58 -25.82 6.42 9.94
CA MET A 58 -25.48 7.72 9.41
C MET A 58 -26.31 7.97 8.15
N GLY A 59 -26.86 9.19 8.06
CA GLY A 59 -27.32 9.71 6.77
C GLY A 59 -26.14 9.99 5.82
N TRP A 60 -26.43 10.15 4.53
CA TRP A 60 -25.40 10.28 3.50
C TRP A 60 -24.41 11.43 3.73
N ARG A 61 -24.87 12.56 4.27
CA ARG A 61 -24.01 13.72 4.56
C ARG A 61 -22.97 13.38 5.63
N ALA A 62 -23.40 12.77 6.72
CA ALA A 62 -22.51 12.38 7.81
C ALA A 62 -21.51 11.31 7.34
N TYR A 63 -21.97 10.37 6.51
CA TYR A 63 -21.11 9.34 5.90
C TYR A 63 -20.02 9.96 5.01
N ALA A 64 -20.40 10.88 4.11
CA ALA A 64 -19.47 11.56 3.22
C ALA A 64 -18.47 12.44 3.99
N VAL A 65 -18.91 13.18 5.01
CA VAL A 65 -18.02 13.97 5.86
C VAL A 65 -17.04 13.07 6.62
N ALA A 66 -17.50 11.95 7.17
CA ALA A 66 -16.63 10.99 7.87
C ALA A 66 -15.53 10.45 6.94
N LEU A 67 -15.90 10.06 5.71
CA LEU A 67 -14.96 9.64 4.67
C LEU A 67 -13.93 10.74 4.37
N MET A 68 -14.38 11.97 4.07
CA MET A 68 -13.49 13.08 3.72
C MET A 68 -12.52 13.44 4.84
N MET A 69 -13.00 13.47 6.09
CA MET A 69 -12.16 13.73 7.25
C MET A 69 -11.15 12.61 7.50
N PHE A 70 -11.56 11.36 7.28
CA PHE A 70 -10.68 10.21 7.39
C PHE A 70 -9.56 10.24 6.35
N SER A 71 -9.89 10.52 5.09
CA SER A 71 -8.91 10.69 4.02
C SER A 71 -7.96 11.85 4.30
N LEU A 72 -8.47 13.01 4.72
CA LEU A 72 -7.63 14.16 5.07
C LEU A 72 -6.63 13.83 6.19
N LEU A 73 -7.10 13.18 7.26
CA LEU A 73 -6.23 12.78 8.37
C LEU A 73 -5.19 11.75 7.90
N GLY A 74 -5.59 10.79 7.07
CA GLY A 74 -4.69 9.83 6.45
C GLY A 74 -3.58 10.51 5.64
N THR A 75 -3.92 11.51 4.83
CA THR A 75 -2.96 12.29 4.04
C THR A 75 -1.99 13.05 4.95
N LEU A 76 -2.49 13.73 5.98
CA LEU A 76 -1.64 14.50 6.91
C LEU A 76 -0.69 13.60 7.69
N LEU A 77 -1.17 12.45 8.18
CA LEU A 77 -0.35 11.48 8.91
C LEU A 77 0.73 10.87 8.01
N LEU A 78 0.37 10.45 6.79
CA LEU A 78 1.34 9.89 5.84
C LEU A 78 2.37 10.93 5.39
N TYR A 79 1.94 12.18 5.18
CA TYR A 79 2.85 13.29 4.89
C TYR A 79 3.83 13.52 6.05
N ALA A 80 3.33 13.61 7.28
CA ALA A 80 4.17 13.79 8.47
C ALA A 80 5.16 12.64 8.66
N LEU A 81 4.73 11.40 8.43
CA LEU A 81 5.59 10.21 8.54
C LEU A 81 6.79 10.28 7.59
N GLN A 82 6.56 10.66 6.33
CA GLN A 82 7.61 10.82 5.32
C GLN A 82 8.56 11.99 5.64
N ARG A 83 8.01 13.11 6.15
CA ARG A 83 8.79 14.29 6.52
C ARG A 83 9.63 14.09 7.79
N LEU A 84 9.19 13.21 8.68
CA LEU A 84 9.86 12.88 9.93
C LEU A 84 10.66 11.56 9.86
N GLN A 85 10.66 10.89 8.72
CA GLN A 85 11.27 9.58 8.50
C GLN A 85 12.70 9.46 9.06
N GLY A 86 13.53 10.49 8.88
CA GLY A 86 14.91 10.47 9.33
C GLY A 86 15.10 10.32 10.85
N TRP A 87 14.06 10.59 11.65
CA TRP A 87 14.10 10.47 13.11
C TRP A 87 13.33 9.26 13.64
N LEU A 88 12.65 8.52 12.75
CA LEU A 88 11.83 7.38 13.12
C LEU A 88 12.67 6.08 13.17
N PRO A 89 12.29 5.11 14.01
CA PRO A 89 12.96 3.81 14.09
C PRO A 89 12.74 3.00 12.81
N LEU A 90 13.38 1.82 12.70
CA LEU A 90 13.31 0.96 11.52
C LEU A 90 13.72 1.68 10.23
N ASN A 91 14.82 2.43 10.32
CA ASN A 91 15.50 3.07 9.20
C ASN A 91 16.98 2.61 9.15
N PRO A 92 17.24 1.33 8.81
CA PRO A 92 18.60 0.78 8.85
C PRO A 92 19.56 1.48 7.86
N GLN A 93 19.03 2.01 6.76
CA GLN A 93 19.78 2.75 5.74
C GLN A 93 19.99 4.23 6.11
N GLN A 94 19.47 4.70 7.25
CA GLN A 94 19.57 6.09 7.72
C GLN A 94 19.10 7.12 6.69
N LEU A 95 18.03 6.81 5.97
CA LEU A 95 17.45 7.69 4.95
C LEU A 95 16.90 8.96 5.59
N GLY A 96 17.15 10.10 4.94
CA GLY A 96 16.69 11.41 5.40
C GLY A 96 15.19 11.63 5.21
N ALA A 97 14.76 12.87 5.50
CA ALA A 97 13.39 13.31 5.20
C ALA A 97 13.19 13.45 3.69
N ILE A 98 12.09 12.89 3.19
CA ILE A 98 11.70 12.96 1.77
C ILE A 98 11.25 14.37 1.43
N SER A 99 11.57 14.90 0.25
CA SER A 99 11.25 16.29 -0.12
C SER A 99 9.75 16.62 0.06
N PRO A 100 9.38 17.89 0.32
CA PRO A 100 7.99 18.26 0.61
C PRO A 100 7.02 17.96 -0.53
N ASP A 101 7.47 18.16 -1.77
CA ASP A 101 6.73 17.91 -3.01
C ASP A 101 6.46 16.41 -3.22
N SER A 102 7.49 15.56 -3.16
CA SER A 102 7.32 14.10 -3.30
C SER A 102 6.53 13.51 -2.12
N SER A 103 6.75 14.00 -0.89
CA SER A 103 5.97 13.57 0.29
C SER A 103 4.48 13.87 0.14
N PHE A 104 4.15 15.05 -0.41
CA PHE A 104 2.77 15.47 -0.63
C PHE A 104 2.10 14.67 -1.75
N ASN A 105 2.81 14.48 -2.87
CA ASN A 105 2.33 13.66 -3.99
C ASN A 105 2.04 12.22 -3.51
N THR A 106 3.02 11.60 -2.85
CA THR A 106 2.91 10.25 -2.31
C THR A 106 1.76 10.12 -1.32
N ALA A 107 1.60 11.10 -0.41
CA ALA A 107 0.53 11.06 0.59
C ALA A 107 -0.87 11.10 -0.04
N ILE A 108 -1.08 11.96 -1.05
CA ILE A 108 -2.35 12.01 -1.79
C ILE A 108 -2.55 10.72 -2.56
N SER A 109 -1.53 10.32 -3.34
CA SER A 109 -1.54 9.15 -4.22
C SER A 109 -1.98 7.86 -3.51
N PHE A 110 -1.46 7.59 -2.31
CA PHE A 110 -1.82 6.40 -1.54
C PHE A 110 -3.20 6.49 -0.90
N VAL A 111 -3.59 7.67 -0.40
CA VAL A 111 -4.93 7.90 0.18
C VAL A 111 -6.03 7.83 -0.89
N THR A 112 -5.73 8.26 -2.12
CA THR A 112 -6.62 8.15 -3.28
C THR A 112 -6.56 6.78 -3.96
N ASN A 113 -5.87 5.80 -3.37
CA ASN A 113 -5.72 4.44 -3.90
C ASN A 113 -5.15 4.40 -5.34
N THR A 114 -4.32 5.38 -5.69
CA THR A 114 -3.69 5.52 -7.00
C THR A 114 -2.31 4.88 -7.02
N ASN A 115 -1.58 5.03 -5.92
CA ASN A 115 -0.24 4.46 -5.73
C ASN A 115 0.75 4.85 -6.85
N TRP A 116 0.59 6.06 -7.40
CA TRP A 116 1.61 6.77 -8.16
C TRP A 116 2.87 6.96 -7.32
N GLN A 117 4.02 6.71 -7.93
CA GLN A 117 5.33 6.70 -7.28
C GLN A 117 6.34 7.39 -8.21
N ASP A 118 6.84 8.56 -7.78
CA ASP A 118 7.87 9.35 -8.49
C ASP A 118 9.27 9.18 -7.86
N TYR A 119 9.43 8.16 -7.03
CA TYR A 119 10.61 7.88 -6.23
C TYR A 119 11.02 6.40 -6.34
N ALA A 120 12.31 6.12 -6.17
CA ALA A 120 12.82 4.76 -5.99
C ALA A 120 12.72 4.39 -4.50
N GLY A 121 11.89 3.39 -4.19
CA GLY A 121 11.51 3.02 -2.84
C GLY A 121 12.70 2.60 -1.99
N GLU A 122 13.63 1.85 -2.57
CA GLU A 122 14.81 1.28 -1.89
C GLU A 122 15.80 2.36 -1.44
N THR A 123 15.81 3.50 -2.11
CA THR A 123 16.74 4.61 -1.84
C THR A 123 16.08 5.84 -1.19
N THR A 124 14.75 5.86 -1.11
CA THR A 124 13.98 7.02 -0.64
C THR A 124 13.17 6.73 0.63
N MET A 125 12.62 5.53 0.76
CA MET A 125 11.65 5.17 1.82
C MET A 125 12.26 4.23 2.84
N SER A 126 12.21 4.59 4.12
CA SER A 126 12.59 3.70 5.23
C SER A 126 11.59 2.55 5.38
N ASN A 127 12.04 1.44 5.99
CA ASN A 127 11.19 0.27 6.27
C ASN A 127 9.94 0.66 7.09
N LEU A 128 10.08 1.61 8.03
CA LEU A 128 8.94 2.10 8.81
C LEU A 128 7.92 2.84 7.95
N THR A 129 8.36 3.73 7.06
CA THR A 129 7.47 4.50 6.19
C THR A 129 6.72 3.59 5.23
N GLN A 130 7.41 2.58 4.69
CA GLN A 130 6.79 1.57 3.82
C GLN A 130 5.73 0.77 4.59
N MET A 131 6.04 0.31 5.80
CA MET A 131 5.14 -0.54 6.60
C MET A 131 3.98 0.23 7.25
N LEU A 132 4.28 1.30 7.99
CA LEU A 132 3.29 2.04 8.78
C LEU A 132 2.56 3.12 7.97
N GLY A 133 3.20 3.62 6.91
CA GLY A 133 2.63 4.62 6.02
C GLY A 133 1.93 3.99 4.83
N LEU A 134 2.73 3.49 3.89
CA LEU A 134 2.26 3.05 2.58
C LEU A 134 1.35 1.82 2.68
N ALA A 135 1.77 0.77 3.40
CA ALA A 135 0.97 -0.44 3.53
C ALA A 135 -0.36 -0.17 4.27
N VAL A 136 -0.34 0.63 5.34
CA VAL A 136 -1.57 1.03 6.04
C VAL A 136 -2.53 1.76 5.08
N GLN A 137 -2.04 2.71 4.28
CA GLN A 137 -2.90 3.39 3.32
C GLN A 137 -3.45 2.45 2.24
N ASN A 138 -2.71 1.44 1.79
CA ASN A 138 -3.23 0.42 0.86
C ASN A 138 -4.46 -0.31 1.42
N PHE A 139 -4.52 -0.55 2.73
CA PHE A 139 -5.71 -1.12 3.37
C PHE A 139 -6.84 -0.09 3.50
N LEU A 140 -6.52 1.09 4.01
CA LEU A 140 -7.52 2.08 4.40
C LEU A 140 -8.17 2.76 3.18
N SER A 141 -7.41 3.03 2.13
CA SER A 141 -7.93 3.62 0.88
C SER A 141 -8.81 2.61 0.12
N ALA A 142 -8.38 1.34 0.02
CA ALA A 142 -9.19 0.27 -0.53
C ALA A 142 -10.49 0.04 0.28
N ALA A 143 -10.39 -0.01 1.61
CA ALA A 143 -11.55 -0.15 2.49
C ALA A 143 -12.52 1.02 2.36
N SER A 144 -12.01 2.24 2.22
CA SER A 144 -12.84 3.43 1.97
C SER A 144 -13.62 3.34 0.66
N GLY A 145 -12.98 2.86 -0.43
CA GLY A 145 -13.65 2.64 -1.70
C GLY A 145 -14.77 1.59 -1.62
N ILE A 146 -14.50 0.46 -0.94
CA ILE A 146 -15.49 -0.59 -0.72
C ILE A 146 -16.64 -0.08 0.18
N ALA A 147 -16.34 0.74 1.19
CA ALA A 147 -17.34 1.34 2.06
C ALA A 147 -18.31 2.26 1.28
N VAL A 148 -17.79 3.07 0.35
CA VAL A 148 -18.63 3.87 -0.57
C VAL A 148 -19.50 2.97 -1.45
N ALA A 149 -18.95 1.85 -1.97
CA ALA A 149 -19.75 0.88 -2.72
C ALA A 149 -20.86 0.26 -1.87
N PHE A 150 -20.58 -0.10 -0.61
CA PHE A 150 -21.59 -0.60 0.34
C PHE A 150 -22.70 0.42 0.58
N ALA A 151 -22.32 1.68 0.81
CA ALA A 151 -23.26 2.77 1.00
C ALA A 151 -24.18 2.96 -0.23
N LEU A 152 -23.62 2.87 -1.44
CA LEU A 152 -24.37 2.93 -2.70
C LEU A 152 -25.32 1.74 -2.86
N ILE A 153 -24.85 0.51 -2.62
CA ILE A 153 -25.67 -0.71 -2.68
C ILE A 153 -26.83 -0.62 -1.69
N ARG A 154 -26.58 -0.19 -0.44
CA ARG A 154 -27.64 0.02 0.56
C ARG A 154 -28.64 1.09 0.14
N GLY A 155 -28.17 2.16 -0.51
CA GLY A 155 -29.02 3.20 -1.06
C GLY A 155 -29.99 2.71 -2.13
N PHE A 156 -29.61 1.71 -2.93
CA PHE A 156 -30.52 1.06 -3.89
C PHE A 156 -31.40 -0.03 -3.27
N ALA A 157 -30.86 -0.80 -2.32
CA ALA A 157 -31.54 -1.96 -1.76
C ALA A 157 -32.57 -1.62 -0.66
N ARG A 158 -32.35 -0.54 0.10
CA ARG A 158 -33.26 -0.16 1.19
C ARG A 158 -34.32 0.81 0.68
N HIS A 159 -35.59 0.57 1.03
CA HIS A 159 -36.71 1.43 0.66
C HIS A 159 -37.11 2.33 1.84
N CYS A 160 -37.40 3.61 1.55
CA CYS A 160 -37.95 4.58 2.51
C CYS A 160 -37.11 4.81 3.79
N VAL A 161 -35.78 4.70 3.70
CA VAL A 161 -34.85 5.02 4.81
C VAL A 161 -33.96 6.20 4.44
N HIS A 162 -33.56 6.98 5.45
CA HIS A 162 -32.64 8.11 5.30
C HIS A 162 -31.17 7.75 5.59
N GLU A 163 -30.92 6.52 6.01
CA GLU A 163 -29.66 6.05 6.58
C GLU A 163 -29.02 4.95 5.73
N ILE A 164 -27.69 5.04 5.56
CA ILE A 164 -26.91 4.18 4.65
C ILE A 164 -25.86 3.34 5.40
N GLY A 165 -26.08 3.11 6.70
CA GLY A 165 -25.16 2.40 7.59
C GLY A 165 -24.17 3.34 8.29
N ASN A 166 -23.00 2.85 8.67
CA ASN A 166 -22.03 3.60 9.47
C ASN A 166 -20.62 3.43 8.90
N PHE A 167 -20.00 4.52 8.46
CA PHE A 167 -18.70 4.52 7.79
C PHE A 167 -17.61 3.84 8.63
N TRP A 168 -17.55 4.13 9.93
CA TRP A 168 -16.51 3.57 10.80
C TRP A 168 -16.66 2.06 11.01
N VAL A 169 -17.90 1.59 11.10
CA VAL A 169 -18.19 0.15 11.20
C VAL A 169 -17.86 -0.56 9.90
N ASP A 170 -18.25 0.02 8.76
CA ASP A 170 -17.93 -0.52 7.44
C ASP A 170 -16.42 -0.60 7.23
N LEU A 171 -15.71 0.51 7.48
CA LEU A 171 -14.25 0.60 7.37
C LEU A 171 -13.58 -0.48 8.22
N TYR A 172 -13.92 -0.58 9.50
CA TYR A 172 -13.35 -1.58 10.40
C TYR A 172 -13.59 -3.00 9.90
N ARG A 173 -14.83 -3.35 9.53
CA ARG A 173 -15.17 -4.71 9.10
C ARG A 173 -14.52 -5.08 7.78
N ILE A 174 -14.48 -4.16 6.82
CA ILE A 174 -13.82 -4.38 5.53
C ILE A 174 -12.33 -4.65 5.77
N THR A 175 -11.66 -3.82 6.58
CA THR A 175 -10.24 -4.00 6.88
C THR A 175 -9.98 -5.27 7.69
N ALA A 176 -10.67 -5.47 8.81
CA ALA A 176 -10.37 -6.54 9.75
C ALA A 176 -10.88 -7.92 9.31
N TYR A 177 -12.06 -7.99 8.67
CA TYR A 177 -12.67 -9.27 8.31
C TYR A 177 -12.42 -9.66 6.87
N ALA A 178 -12.20 -8.71 5.95
CA ALA A 178 -11.92 -9.00 4.55
C ALA A 178 -10.44 -8.84 4.20
N LEU A 179 -9.95 -7.60 4.20
CA LEU A 179 -8.65 -7.30 3.62
C LEU A 179 -7.49 -7.94 4.38
N LEU A 180 -7.47 -7.81 5.71
CA LEU A 180 -6.40 -8.35 6.56
C LEU A 180 -6.24 -9.87 6.41
N PRO A 181 -7.27 -10.72 6.60
CA PRO A 181 -7.10 -12.16 6.45
C PRO A 181 -6.75 -12.59 5.03
N LEU A 182 -7.35 -11.99 4.00
CA LEU A 182 -7.02 -12.27 2.60
C LEU A 182 -5.56 -11.90 2.29
N SER A 183 -5.12 -10.72 2.72
CA SER A 183 -3.74 -10.26 2.53
C SER A 183 -2.73 -11.12 3.27
N LEU A 184 -3.08 -11.64 4.46
CA LEU A 184 -2.18 -12.47 5.25
C LEU A 184 -1.95 -13.82 4.55
N LEU A 185 -3.01 -14.43 4.03
CA LEU A 185 -2.90 -15.67 3.25
C LEU A 185 -2.02 -15.46 2.00
N LEU A 186 -2.24 -14.36 1.28
CA LEU A 186 -1.47 -14.04 0.08
C LEU A 186 0.00 -13.72 0.43
N ALA A 187 0.25 -12.95 1.49
CA ALA A 187 1.59 -12.61 1.94
C ALA A 187 2.39 -13.86 2.32
N VAL A 188 1.79 -14.81 3.05
CA VAL A 188 2.44 -16.09 3.39
C VAL A 188 2.74 -16.91 2.13
N ALA A 189 1.81 -16.95 1.17
CA ALA A 189 2.03 -17.63 -0.10
C ALA A 189 3.20 -16.99 -0.89
N LEU A 190 3.26 -15.66 -0.96
CA LEU A 190 4.33 -14.93 -1.62
C LEU A 190 5.69 -15.14 -0.94
N VAL A 191 5.73 -15.08 0.40
CA VAL A 191 6.95 -15.38 1.17
C VAL A 191 7.42 -16.82 0.91
N SER A 192 6.49 -17.78 0.80
CA SER A 192 6.85 -19.17 0.45
C SER A 192 7.44 -19.32 -0.95
N GLN A 193 7.18 -18.35 -1.85
CA GLN A 193 7.72 -18.29 -3.21
C GLN A 193 9.00 -17.45 -3.32
N GLY A 194 9.50 -16.90 -2.20
CA GLY A 194 10.78 -16.18 -2.13
C GLY A 194 10.67 -14.66 -1.97
N VAL A 195 9.47 -14.10 -1.78
CA VAL A 195 9.32 -12.66 -1.48
C VAL A 195 9.93 -12.35 -0.10
N ILE A 196 10.71 -11.26 -0.04
CA ILE A 196 11.43 -10.85 1.17
C ILE A 196 10.44 -10.25 2.18
N GLN A 197 10.55 -10.71 3.44
CA GLN A 197 9.77 -10.17 4.55
C GLN A 197 10.63 -10.18 5.83
N ASN A 198 11.50 -9.18 5.99
CA ASN A 198 12.35 -9.03 7.17
C ASN A 198 12.56 -7.54 7.54
N PHE A 199 13.38 -7.26 8.55
CA PHE A 199 13.74 -5.89 8.95
C PHE A 199 15.25 -5.63 8.88
N SER A 200 15.97 -6.44 8.11
CA SER A 200 17.42 -6.35 7.98
C SER A 200 17.83 -5.12 7.17
N ALA A 201 19.06 -4.66 7.38
CA ALA A 201 19.69 -3.70 6.47
C ALA A 201 20.02 -4.36 5.13
N ASP A 202 20.18 -3.54 4.09
CA ASP A 202 20.53 -4.02 2.76
C ASP A 202 21.83 -4.83 2.78
N THR A 203 21.84 -5.95 2.07
CA THR A 203 22.94 -6.90 2.14
C THR A 203 23.83 -6.78 0.91
N PRO A 204 25.12 -6.43 1.06
CA PRO A 204 26.05 -6.42 -0.06
C PRO A 204 26.45 -7.85 -0.42
N VAL A 205 26.21 -8.26 -1.66
CA VAL A 205 26.57 -9.56 -2.20
C VAL A 205 27.68 -9.40 -3.25
N THR A 206 28.71 -10.24 -3.16
CA THR A 206 29.79 -10.26 -4.15
C THR A 206 29.33 -11.02 -5.39
N LEU A 207 29.44 -10.40 -6.56
CA LEU A 207 29.04 -11.00 -7.82
C LEU A 207 30.05 -12.09 -8.23
N LEU A 208 29.55 -13.17 -8.86
CA LEU A 208 30.41 -14.22 -9.43
C LEU A 208 31.28 -13.68 -10.57
N GLN A 209 30.77 -12.71 -11.34
CA GLN A 209 31.50 -12.01 -12.37
C GLN A 209 31.31 -10.50 -12.19
N ALA A 210 32.42 -9.77 -12.14
CA ALA A 210 32.37 -8.32 -12.09
C ALA A 210 31.84 -7.76 -13.42
N THR A 211 30.84 -6.90 -13.35
CA THR A 211 30.28 -6.25 -14.54
C THR A 211 30.96 -4.90 -14.72
N THR A 212 31.45 -4.63 -15.93
CA THR A 212 32.01 -3.32 -16.29
C THR A 212 31.03 -2.57 -17.17
N TYR A 213 30.71 -1.34 -16.79
CA TYR A 213 29.97 -0.43 -17.66
C TYR A 213 30.63 0.94 -17.69
N THR A 214 30.42 1.65 -18.78
CA THR A 214 31.00 2.97 -18.97
C THR A 214 30.02 4.01 -18.43
N ALA A 215 30.39 4.68 -17.34
CA ALA A 215 29.61 5.76 -16.75
C ALA A 215 30.30 7.11 -16.99
N PRO A 216 29.56 8.22 -17.14
CA PRO A 216 30.17 9.54 -17.09
C PRO A 216 30.77 9.75 -15.69
N LYS A 217 32.06 10.12 -15.64
CA LYS A 217 32.76 10.49 -14.42
C LYS A 217 32.09 11.74 -13.86
N LEU A 218 31.68 11.71 -12.60
CA LEU A 218 31.01 12.82 -11.93
C LEU A 218 32.04 13.66 -11.18
N ASP A 219 31.89 14.98 -11.22
CA ASP A 219 32.66 15.94 -10.41
C ASP A 219 32.19 15.96 -8.94
N ALA A 220 32.87 16.73 -8.08
CA ALA A 220 32.51 16.86 -6.67
C ALA A 220 31.10 17.46 -6.42
N ALA A 221 30.44 17.99 -7.46
CA ALA A 221 29.09 18.52 -7.43
C ALA A 221 28.05 17.57 -8.07
N GLY A 222 28.46 16.34 -8.43
CA GLY A 222 27.57 15.33 -9.01
C GLY A 222 27.22 15.58 -10.48
N LYS A 223 27.96 16.43 -11.20
CA LYS A 223 27.75 16.69 -12.64
C LYS A 223 28.77 15.92 -13.48
N PRO A 224 28.44 15.53 -14.73
CA PRO A 224 29.41 14.89 -15.62
C PRO A 224 30.62 15.80 -15.84
N GLU A 225 31.80 15.35 -15.41
CA GLU A 225 33.08 15.98 -15.66
C GLU A 225 33.28 16.07 -17.17
N LYS A 226 33.52 17.27 -17.69
CA LYS A 226 33.68 17.50 -19.13
C LYS A 226 35.15 17.61 -19.48
N ASP A 227 35.57 16.97 -20.56
CA ASP A 227 36.90 17.10 -21.12
C ASP A 227 37.13 18.49 -21.75
N ALA A 228 38.34 18.74 -22.24
CA ALA A 228 38.71 19.99 -22.92
C ALA A 228 37.87 20.28 -24.19
N ALA A 229 37.14 19.29 -24.73
CA ALA A 229 36.22 19.40 -25.87
C ALA A 229 34.74 19.51 -25.45
N ARG A 230 34.44 19.71 -24.16
CA ARG A 230 33.09 19.77 -23.54
C ARG A 230 32.30 18.45 -23.61
N GLN A 231 32.94 17.31 -23.87
CA GLN A 231 32.30 16.00 -23.82
C GLN A 231 32.41 15.37 -22.43
N ALA A 232 31.41 14.61 -21.99
CA ALA A 232 31.45 13.94 -20.68
C ALA A 232 32.57 12.90 -20.66
N VAL A 233 33.52 13.03 -19.74
CA VAL A 233 34.60 12.07 -19.50
C VAL A 233 33.95 10.76 -19.08
N ARG A 234 34.18 9.71 -19.86
CA ARG A 234 33.64 8.37 -19.61
C ARG A 234 34.65 7.56 -18.82
N GLN A 235 34.24 7.01 -17.68
CA GLN A 235 35.04 6.11 -16.85
C GLN A 235 34.42 4.70 -16.86
N THR A 236 35.26 3.69 -17.03
CA THR A 236 34.85 2.30 -16.83
C THR A 236 34.70 2.06 -15.33
N VAL A 237 33.47 1.78 -14.91
CA VAL A 237 33.15 1.42 -13.53
C VAL A 237 33.01 -0.10 -13.46
N THR A 238 33.85 -0.72 -12.64
CA THR A 238 33.77 -2.16 -12.35
C THR A 238 32.92 -2.38 -11.11
N VAL A 239 31.76 -3.01 -11.27
CA VAL A 239 30.88 -3.39 -10.15
C VAL A 239 31.13 -4.84 -9.79
N ALA A 240 31.78 -5.05 -8.65
CA ALA A 240 32.06 -6.38 -8.08
C ALA A 240 31.08 -6.78 -6.96
N ARG A 241 30.26 -5.83 -6.48
CA ARG A 241 29.27 -6.05 -5.42
C ARG A 241 27.94 -5.44 -5.80
N GLN A 242 26.86 -6.16 -5.56
CA GLN A 242 25.49 -5.69 -5.70
C GLN A 242 24.85 -5.57 -4.32
N ILE A 243 24.10 -4.51 -4.10
CA ILE A 243 23.31 -4.34 -2.88
C ILE A 243 21.95 -4.99 -3.14
N LEU A 244 21.59 -5.96 -2.31
CA LEU A 244 20.25 -6.52 -2.31
C LEU A 244 19.39 -5.72 -1.32
N PRO A 245 18.31 -5.07 -1.78
CA PRO A 245 17.38 -4.40 -0.89
C PRO A 245 16.78 -5.42 0.07
N MET A 246 16.77 -5.09 1.36
CA MET A 246 16.19 -5.91 2.40
C MET A 246 15.12 -5.10 3.13
N GLY A 247 14.15 -5.80 3.73
CA GLY A 247 13.04 -5.16 4.40
C GLY A 247 11.70 -5.81 4.07
N PRO A 248 10.59 -5.25 4.55
CA PRO A 248 9.27 -5.61 4.06
C PRO A 248 9.14 -5.11 2.62
N VAL A 249 8.83 -6.00 1.69
CA VAL A 249 8.66 -5.62 0.28
C VAL A 249 7.48 -4.66 0.14
N ALA A 250 7.76 -3.42 -0.26
CA ALA A 250 6.74 -2.49 -0.71
C ALA A 250 6.23 -2.87 -2.10
N SER A 251 5.13 -2.23 -2.50
CA SER A 251 4.46 -2.35 -3.81
C SER A 251 5.36 -2.20 -5.05
N GLN A 252 6.64 -1.88 -4.90
CA GLN A 252 7.58 -1.61 -6.00
C GLN A 252 8.32 -2.85 -6.50
N GLU A 253 8.46 -3.91 -5.69
CA GLU A 253 9.30 -5.07 -6.05
C GLU A 253 8.52 -6.37 -6.37
N ALA A 254 7.20 -6.29 -6.57
CA ALA A 254 6.35 -7.44 -6.88
C ALA A 254 5.85 -7.42 -8.34
#